data_AF-A0A5K1IKN3-F1
#
_entry.id   AF-A0A5K1IKN3-F1
#
_cell.length_a   1.000
_cell.length_b   1.000
_cell.length_c   1.000
_cell.angle_alpha   90.00
_cell.angle_beta   90.00
_cell.angle_gamma   90.00
#
_symmetry.space_group_name_H-M   'P 1'
#
loop_
_entity.id
_entity.type
_entity.pdbx_description
1 polymer ?
#
loop_
_entity_poly.entity_id
_entity_poly.type
_entity_poly.pdbx_seq_one_letter_code
_entity_poly.pdbx_strand_id
1 'polypeptide(L)'
;MAQAKTLSVGGTGYEVIDDTARSNAQTALNNAEYNRQGQIGKYGGQNIATILAGEIGSGSVYDALHKRAANGNFAGLRVGDYIDVPLVSASGVAAQQSVRFLLAHFDPYYCCGDSSKGHHIAFVASAPIAVAKTVTGVANDSFLMWNTTNTNQGTADQKCPYPNSNLKAWETAFEACLPESLTKYLLTQRVLLEERYSASGALNDSNSWSWQDIGKVFSLSEMEVYGCPVWGTKGYSVGFDCQWDLFRDTAHRINGNRCYWWLRSVMGGSSSNVCYVTNHGDANCRDATNGWIRPRPGFLVG
;
A
#
# COMPACT_ATOMS: atom_id res chain seq x y z
N MET A 1 -30.23 -20.49 -24.34
CA MET A 1 -29.78 -21.27 -25.51
C MET A 1 -29.87 -22.74 -25.15
N ALA A 2 -30.57 -23.56 -25.94
CA ALA A 2 -30.60 -25.01 -25.75
C ALA A 2 -29.19 -25.56 -26.04
N GLN A 3 -28.56 -26.19 -25.04
CA GLN A 3 -27.25 -26.83 -25.23
C GLN A 3 -27.48 -28.20 -25.85
N ALA A 4 -27.12 -28.37 -27.12
CA ALA A 4 -27.06 -29.70 -27.74
C ALA A 4 -25.88 -30.46 -27.09
N LYS A 5 -26.20 -31.32 -26.12
CA LYS A 5 -25.19 -32.08 -25.36
C LYS A 5 -24.65 -33.30 -26.11
N THR A 6 -25.46 -33.81 -27.03
CA THR A 6 -25.22 -35.08 -27.71
C THR A 6 -25.63 -34.99 -29.18
N LEU A 7 -24.77 -35.47 -30.07
CA LEU A 7 -25.06 -35.70 -31.48
C LEU A 7 -25.36 -37.18 -31.67
N SER A 8 -26.51 -37.53 -32.24
CA SER A 8 -26.82 -38.93 -32.58
C SER A 8 -26.38 -39.23 -34.02
N VAL A 9 -25.53 -40.24 -34.19
CA VAL A 9 -25.13 -40.76 -35.51
C VAL A 9 -25.44 -42.25 -35.55
N GLY A 10 -26.34 -42.66 -36.44
CA GLY A 10 -26.74 -44.07 -36.58
C GLY A 10 -27.41 -44.67 -35.33
N GLY A 11 -28.02 -43.86 -34.46
CA GLY A 11 -28.61 -44.29 -33.19
C GLY A 11 -27.66 -44.28 -32.00
N THR A 12 -26.35 -44.05 -32.21
CA THR A 12 -25.35 -43.90 -31.14
C THR A 12 -25.20 -42.43 -30.79
N GLY A 13 -25.25 -42.09 -29.50
CA GLY A 13 -25.01 -40.72 -29.02
C GLY A 13 -23.52 -40.45 -28.79
N TYR A 14 -23.03 -39.33 -29.33
CA TYR A 14 -21.68 -38.82 -29.14
C TYR A 14 -21.73 -37.51 -28.34
N GLU A 15 -20.93 -37.41 -27.28
CA GLU A 15 -20.79 -36.18 -26.52
C GLU A 15 -20.07 -35.13 -27.38
N VAL A 16 -20.69 -33.95 -27.52
CA VAL A 16 -20.15 -32.83 -28.32
C VAL A 16 -19.72 -31.67 -27.44
N ILE A 17 -19.92 -31.80 -26.13
CA ILE A 17 -19.50 -30.78 -25.17
C ILE A 17 -18.03 -30.97 -24.84
N ASP A 18 -17.23 -29.98 -25.20
CA ASP A 18 -15.89 -29.81 -24.65
C ASP A 18 -15.94 -28.76 -23.52
N ASP A 19 -16.15 -29.25 -22.30
CA ASP A 19 -16.18 -28.40 -21.11
C ASP A 19 -14.82 -27.74 -20.82
N THR A 20 -13.72 -28.37 -21.25
CA THR A 20 -12.37 -27.80 -21.11
C THR A 20 -12.22 -26.59 -22.01
N ALA A 21 -12.57 -26.71 -23.30
CA ALA A 21 -12.54 -25.61 -24.25
C ALA A 21 -13.46 -24.46 -23.81
N ARG A 22 -14.66 -24.78 -23.29
CA ARG A 22 -15.60 -23.77 -22.78
C ARG A 22 -15.03 -23.02 -21.57
N SER A 23 -14.44 -23.73 -20.61
CA SER A 23 -13.80 -23.14 -19.44
C SER A 23 -12.62 -22.24 -19.82
N ASN A 24 -11.79 -22.71 -20.75
CA ASN A 24 -10.65 -21.94 -21.27
C ASN A 24 -11.12 -20.66 -21.99
N ALA A 25 -12.14 -20.75 -22.83
CA ALA A 25 -12.71 -19.60 -23.52
C ALA A 25 -13.30 -18.56 -22.55
N GLN A 26 -14.03 -19.01 -21.52
CA GLN A 26 -14.58 -18.12 -20.50
C GLN A 26 -13.47 -17.43 -19.70
N THR A 27 -12.41 -18.16 -19.35
CA THR A 27 -11.25 -17.61 -18.64
C THR A 27 -10.52 -16.56 -19.48
N ALA A 28 -10.33 -16.82 -20.77
CA ALA A 28 -9.73 -15.87 -21.69
C ALA A 28 -10.58 -14.60 -21.85
N LEU A 29 -11.91 -14.74 -21.96
CA LEU A 29 -12.84 -13.63 -22.04
C LEU A 29 -12.78 -12.75 -20.78
N ASN A 30 -12.81 -13.37 -19.60
CA ASN A 30 -12.70 -12.66 -18.32
C ASN A 30 -11.37 -11.92 -18.22
N ASN A 31 -10.25 -12.57 -18.59
CA ASN A 31 -8.93 -11.93 -18.60
C ASN A 31 -8.85 -10.74 -19.55
N ALA A 32 -9.46 -10.82 -20.74
CA ALA A 32 -9.54 -9.72 -21.68
C ALA A 32 -10.35 -8.54 -21.11
N GLU A 33 -11.48 -8.83 -20.45
CA GLU A 33 -12.29 -7.79 -19.80
C GLU A 33 -11.54 -7.12 -18.64
N TYR A 34 -10.85 -7.89 -17.79
CA TYR A 34 -10.03 -7.32 -16.72
C TYR A 34 -8.90 -6.44 -17.25
N ASN A 35 -8.25 -6.84 -18.34
CA ASN A 35 -7.21 -6.03 -18.98
C ASN A 35 -7.80 -4.72 -19.53
N ARG A 36 -8.96 -4.78 -20.18
CA ARG A 36 -9.69 -3.59 -20.66
C ARG A 36 -10.04 -2.67 -19.49
N GLN A 37 -10.55 -3.21 -18.39
CA GLN A 37 -10.86 -2.45 -17.18
C GLN A 37 -9.61 -1.80 -16.57
N GLY A 38 -8.49 -2.51 -16.54
CA GLY A 38 -7.20 -1.97 -16.09
C GLY A 38 -6.74 -0.78 -16.92
N GLN A 39 -6.87 -0.85 -18.25
CA GLN A 39 -6.51 0.24 -19.17
C GLN A 39 -7.34 1.51 -18.95
N ILE A 40 -8.59 1.38 -18.49
CA ILE A 40 -9.49 2.54 -18.26
C ILE A 40 -9.59 2.93 -16.77
N GLY A 41 -8.78 2.33 -15.89
CA GLY A 41 -8.82 2.60 -14.45
C GLY A 41 -10.15 2.23 -13.79
N LYS A 42 -10.82 1.17 -14.26
CA LYS A 42 -12.11 0.65 -13.74
C LYS A 42 -12.04 -0.79 -13.25
N TYR A 43 -10.85 -1.35 -13.14
CA TYR A 43 -10.68 -2.70 -12.62
C TYR A 43 -11.02 -2.72 -11.13
N GLY A 44 -12.06 -3.47 -10.75
CA GLY A 44 -12.56 -3.53 -9.38
C GLY A 44 -11.71 -4.36 -8.41
N GLY A 45 -10.67 -5.04 -8.93
CA GLY A 45 -9.86 -5.97 -8.17
C GLY A 45 -10.52 -7.33 -7.97
N GLN A 46 -9.70 -8.36 -7.85
CA GLN A 46 -10.12 -9.70 -7.42
C GLN A 46 -9.48 -10.06 -6.09
N ASN A 47 -10.15 -10.91 -5.32
CA ASN A 47 -9.57 -11.47 -4.10
C ASN A 47 -8.43 -12.43 -4.48
N ILE A 48 -7.22 -12.14 -4.02
CA ILE A 48 -6.02 -12.95 -4.32
C ILE A 48 -6.17 -14.38 -3.80
N ALA A 49 -6.91 -14.62 -2.72
CA ALA A 49 -7.20 -15.98 -2.25
C ALA A 49 -8.02 -16.80 -3.26
N THR A 50 -8.86 -16.13 -4.06
CA THR A 50 -9.59 -16.77 -5.16
C THR A 50 -8.68 -17.03 -6.36
N ILE A 51 -7.83 -16.06 -6.71
CA ILE A 51 -6.86 -16.22 -7.82
C ILE A 51 -5.91 -17.39 -7.56
N LEU A 52 -5.42 -17.51 -6.32
CA LEU A 52 -4.44 -18.51 -5.91
C LEU A 52 -5.05 -19.75 -5.27
N ALA A 53 -6.37 -19.98 -5.41
CA ALA A 53 -7.08 -21.05 -4.70
C ALA A 53 -6.43 -22.44 -4.89
N GLY A 54 -5.90 -22.72 -6.09
CA GLY A 54 -5.20 -23.98 -6.39
C GLY A 54 -3.79 -24.11 -5.77
N GLU A 55 -3.22 -23.02 -5.25
CA GLU A 55 -1.86 -22.96 -4.70
C GLU A 55 -1.81 -22.90 -3.18
N ILE A 56 -2.93 -22.57 -2.53
CA ILE A 56 -3.00 -22.42 -1.07
C ILE A 56 -2.77 -23.76 -0.37
N GLY A 57 -3.37 -24.84 -0.88
CA GLY A 57 -3.26 -26.17 -0.27
C GLY A 57 -3.69 -26.15 1.21
N SER A 58 -2.83 -26.66 2.10
CA SER A 58 -3.01 -26.62 3.56
C SER A 58 -2.47 -25.33 4.21
N GLY A 59 -1.88 -24.42 3.44
CA GLY A 59 -1.34 -23.15 3.93
C GLY A 59 -2.37 -22.02 3.88
N SER A 60 -1.86 -20.80 3.92
CA SER A 60 -2.62 -19.57 3.76
C SER A 60 -2.38 -18.94 2.38
N VAL A 61 -3.24 -17.99 1.99
CA VAL A 61 -3.01 -17.14 0.81
C VAL A 61 -1.65 -16.43 0.88
N TYR A 62 -1.15 -16.10 2.09
CA TYR A 62 0.14 -15.45 2.27
C TYR A 62 1.31 -16.37 1.91
N ASP A 63 1.21 -17.67 2.22
CA ASP A 63 2.25 -18.65 1.85
C ASP A 63 2.33 -18.83 0.32
N ALA A 64 1.18 -18.87 -0.36
CA ALA A 64 1.13 -18.93 -1.82
C ALA A 64 1.65 -17.63 -2.47
N LEU A 65 1.25 -16.48 -1.94
CA LEU A 65 1.67 -15.17 -2.43
C LEU A 65 3.18 -14.94 -2.23
N HIS A 66 3.74 -15.32 -1.09
CA HIS A 66 5.18 -15.26 -0.84
C HIS A 66 5.96 -16.14 -1.84
N LYS A 67 5.53 -17.39 -2.06
CA LYS A 67 6.18 -18.27 -3.07
C LYS A 67 6.16 -17.66 -4.47
N ARG A 68 5.06 -17.00 -4.84
CA ARG A 68 4.94 -16.27 -6.11
C ARG A 68 5.90 -15.08 -6.17
N ALA A 69 5.90 -14.24 -5.14
CA ALA A 69 6.75 -13.06 -5.04
C ALA A 69 8.23 -13.43 -5.06
N ALA A 70 8.69 -14.37 -4.23
CA ALA A 70 10.09 -14.80 -4.16
C ALA A 70 10.63 -15.35 -5.50
N ASN A 71 9.77 -15.91 -6.34
CA ASN A 71 10.11 -16.44 -7.67
C ASN A 71 9.88 -15.43 -8.81
N GLY A 72 9.49 -14.19 -8.51
CA GLY A 72 9.13 -13.20 -9.54
C GLY A 72 7.94 -13.60 -10.42
N ASN A 73 7.08 -14.50 -9.92
CA ASN A 73 5.93 -15.01 -10.66
C ASN A 73 4.67 -14.23 -10.31
N PHE A 74 4.33 -13.22 -11.11
CA PHE A 74 3.13 -12.40 -10.93
C PHE A 74 1.97 -12.79 -11.86
N ALA A 75 2.07 -13.92 -12.56
CA ALA A 75 1.08 -14.30 -13.56
C ALA A 75 -0.33 -14.43 -12.96
N GLY A 76 -1.30 -13.74 -13.57
CA GLY A 76 -2.70 -13.74 -13.16
C GLY A 76 -3.07 -12.67 -12.13
N LEU A 77 -2.08 -12.12 -11.41
CA LEU A 77 -2.26 -10.99 -10.50
C LEU A 77 -2.28 -9.67 -11.29
N ARG A 78 -2.99 -8.67 -10.76
CA ARG A 78 -3.13 -7.33 -11.34
C ARG A 78 -3.14 -6.27 -10.25
N VAL A 79 -2.65 -5.08 -10.57
CA VAL A 79 -2.82 -3.89 -9.72
C VAL A 79 -4.32 -3.68 -9.45
N GLY A 80 -4.66 -3.47 -8.18
CA GLY A 80 -6.05 -3.39 -7.70
C GLY A 80 -6.60 -4.70 -7.12
N ASP A 81 -6.00 -5.86 -7.39
CA ASP A 81 -6.31 -7.10 -6.66
C ASP A 81 -6.07 -6.92 -5.17
N TYR A 82 -6.72 -7.72 -4.33
CA TYR A 82 -6.73 -7.43 -2.90
C TYR A 82 -6.67 -8.67 -2.01
N ILE A 83 -6.20 -8.44 -0.79
CA ILE A 83 -6.32 -9.36 0.34
C ILE A 83 -7.10 -8.69 1.46
N ASP A 84 -8.00 -9.43 2.10
CA ASP A 84 -8.68 -9.02 3.32
C ASP A 84 -7.93 -9.63 4.51
N VAL A 85 -7.23 -8.78 5.27
CA VAL A 85 -6.35 -9.22 6.36
C VAL A 85 -7.08 -9.10 7.70
N PRO A 86 -7.42 -10.22 8.37
CA PRO A 86 -8.00 -10.17 9.70
C PRO A 86 -6.98 -9.63 10.71
N LEU A 87 -7.42 -8.71 11.57
CA LEU A 87 -6.58 -8.16 12.62
C LEU A 87 -6.63 -9.05 13.87
N VAL A 88 -5.48 -9.29 14.48
CA VAL A 88 -5.33 -10.14 15.68
C VAL A 88 -5.29 -9.32 16.98
N SER A 89 -5.22 -7.99 16.87
CA SER A 89 -5.25 -7.04 17.98
C SER A 89 -5.97 -5.76 17.56
N ALA A 90 -6.51 -5.04 18.54
CA ALA A 90 -7.10 -3.71 18.36
C ALA A 90 -6.19 -2.57 18.83
N SER A 91 -4.93 -2.84 19.22
CA SER A 91 -4.04 -1.86 19.84
C SER A 91 -3.75 -0.61 18.99
N GLY A 92 -3.78 -0.75 17.66
CA GLY A 92 -3.56 0.35 16.71
C GLY A 92 -4.83 0.89 16.06
N VAL A 93 -6.00 0.26 16.24
CA VAL A 93 -7.20 0.55 15.43
C VAL A 93 -8.44 0.80 16.28
N ALA A 94 -9.36 1.65 15.80
CA ALA A 94 -10.53 2.02 16.60
C ALA A 94 -11.55 0.88 16.73
N ALA A 95 -11.94 0.25 15.62
CA ALA A 95 -13.01 -0.76 15.61
C ALA A 95 -12.86 -1.84 14.53
N GLN A 96 -11.87 -1.70 13.64
CA GLN A 96 -11.68 -2.60 12.52
C GLN A 96 -11.29 -3.99 13.01
N GLN A 97 -11.95 -5.02 12.47
CA GLN A 97 -11.58 -6.42 12.68
C GLN A 97 -10.82 -7.00 11.48
N SER A 98 -10.85 -6.30 10.36
CA SER A 98 -10.14 -6.65 9.13
C SER A 98 -9.80 -5.40 8.35
N VAL A 99 -8.71 -5.44 7.60
CA VAL A 99 -8.28 -4.37 6.69
C VAL A 99 -8.04 -4.97 5.31
N ARG A 100 -8.69 -4.39 4.30
CA ARG A 100 -8.42 -4.71 2.90
C ARG A 100 -7.17 -3.98 2.42
N PHE A 101 -6.21 -4.72 1.90
CA PHE A 101 -5.02 -4.19 1.23
C PHE A 101 -5.09 -4.46 -0.27
N LEU A 102 -4.81 -3.41 -1.06
CA LEU A 102 -4.79 -3.46 -2.51
C LEU A 102 -3.35 -3.66 -3.00
N LEU A 103 -3.16 -4.57 -3.95
CA LEU A 103 -1.94 -4.72 -4.71
C LEU A 103 -1.70 -3.44 -5.49
N ALA A 104 -0.64 -2.72 -5.13
CA ALA A 104 -0.39 -1.38 -5.60
C ALA A 104 0.66 -1.31 -6.73
N HIS A 105 1.65 -2.20 -6.69
CA HIS A 105 2.73 -2.28 -7.68
C HIS A 105 3.44 -3.63 -7.57
N PHE A 106 3.91 -4.17 -8.69
CA PHE A 106 4.89 -5.25 -8.74
C PHE A 106 6.30 -4.68 -8.81
N ASP A 107 7.21 -5.17 -7.97
CA ASP A 107 8.63 -4.85 -8.04
C ASP A 107 9.01 -3.35 -8.11
N PRO A 108 8.36 -2.42 -7.36
CA PRO A 108 8.68 -0.99 -7.44
C PRO A 108 10.16 -0.68 -7.11
N TYR A 109 10.82 -1.56 -6.36
CA TYR A 109 12.21 -1.38 -5.90
C TYR A 109 13.12 -2.56 -6.25
N TYR A 110 12.78 -3.38 -7.26
CA TYR A 110 13.56 -4.56 -7.60
C TYR A 110 14.98 -4.17 -8.03
N CYS A 111 15.99 -4.81 -7.44
CA CYS A 111 17.40 -4.47 -7.62
C CYS A 111 17.78 -3.00 -7.32
N CYS A 112 16.93 -2.27 -6.58
CA CYS A 112 17.18 -0.89 -6.18
C CYS A 112 17.65 -0.82 -4.72
N GLY A 113 18.14 0.37 -4.32
CA GLY A 113 18.61 0.66 -2.97
C GLY A 113 20.13 0.69 -2.84
N ASP A 114 20.64 1.12 -1.68
CA ASP A 114 22.04 0.90 -1.27
C ASP A 114 22.33 -0.58 -0.97
N SER A 115 21.28 -1.38 -0.82
CA SER A 115 21.32 -2.84 -0.80
C SER A 115 20.22 -3.37 -1.72
N SER A 116 20.61 -4.19 -2.68
CA SER A 116 19.70 -4.74 -3.69
C SER A 116 18.55 -5.52 -3.04
N LYS A 117 17.32 -5.23 -3.46
CA LYS A 117 16.11 -5.92 -3.02
C LYS A 117 15.69 -6.98 -4.04
N GLY A 118 15.28 -8.14 -3.54
CA GLY A 118 14.66 -9.20 -4.34
C GLY A 118 13.27 -8.82 -4.85
N HIS A 119 12.62 -9.77 -5.51
CA HIS A 119 11.25 -9.60 -6.00
C HIS A 119 10.26 -9.37 -4.83
N HIS A 120 9.28 -8.50 -5.05
CA HIS A 120 8.27 -8.15 -4.06
C HIS A 120 7.02 -7.54 -4.69
N ILE A 121 5.96 -7.49 -3.90
CA ILE A 121 4.68 -6.90 -4.27
C ILE A 121 4.36 -5.82 -3.23
N ALA A 122 4.09 -4.60 -3.69
CA ALA A 122 3.66 -3.51 -2.83
C ALA A 122 2.15 -3.57 -2.60
N PHE A 123 1.74 -3.35 -1.36
CA PHE A 123 0.35 -3.25 -0.96
C PHE A 123 0.09 -1.93 -0.23
N VAL A 124 -1.14 -1.42 -0.32
CA VAL A 124 -1.62 -0.27 0.46
C VAL A 124 -3.01 -0.54 1.00
N ALA A 125 -3.30 -0.05 2.21
CA ALA A 125 -4.64 -0.10 2.76
C ALA A 125 -5.63 0.55 1.79
N SER A 126 -6.76 -0.12 1.54
CA SER A 126 -7.82 0.38 0.65
C SER A 126 -8.44 1.69 1.16
N ALA A 127 -8.40 1.95 2.46
CA ALA A 127 -8.91 3.16 3.08
C ALA A 127 -8.00 3.63 4.23
N PRO A 128 -8.00 4.93 4.56
CA PRO A 128 -7.35 5.42 5.77
C PRO A 128 -7.93 4.76 7.03
N ILE A 129 -7.06 4.42 7.97
CA ILE A 129 -7.38 3.59 9.13
C ILE A 129 -7.73 4.48 10.32
N ALA A 130 -8.93 4.28 10.88
CA ALA A 130 -9.33 4.90 12.14
C ALA A 130 -8.47 4.39 13.30
N VAL A 131 -7.91 5.32 14.08
CA VAL A 131 -6.90 5.04 15.12
C VAL A 131 -7.53 4.85 16.50
N ALA A 132 -7.01 3.90 17.29
CA ALA A 132 -7.47 3.64 18.65
C ALA A 132 -7.26 4.86 19.58
N LYS A 133 -8.20 5.08 20.51
CA LYS A 133 -8.13 6.19 21.49
C LYS A 133 -6.94 6.11 22.46
N THR A 134 -6.31 4.95 22.57
CA THR A 134 -5.13 4.72 23.43
C THR A 134 -3.82 5.09 22.77
N VAL A 135 -3.82 5.39 21.46
CA VAL A 135 -2.60 5.72 20.71
C VAL A 135 -2.19 7.18 20.97
N THR A 136 -0.91 7.38 21.27
CA THR A 136 -0.32 8.72 21.36
C THR A 136 -0.50 9.50 20.07
N GLY A 137 -1.01 10.73 20.18
CA GLY A 137 -1.28 11.58 19.03
C GLY A 137 -2.65 11.37 18.39
N VAL A 138 -3.50 10.49 18.94
CA VAL A 138 -4.90 10.41 18.51
C VAL A 138 -5.62 11.74 18.75
N ALA A 139 -6.44 12.14 17.79
CA ALA A 139 -7.25 13.37 17.84
C ALA A 139 -8.63 13.11 17.24
N ASN A 140 -9.62 13.92 17.63
CA ASN A 140 -11.00 13.87 17.11
C ASN A 140 -11.55 12.43 17.02
N ASP A 141 -11.42 11.71 18.13
CA ASP A 141 -11.82 10.31 18.36
C ASP A 141 -11.10 9.20 17.56
N SER A 142 -10.55 9.49 16.38
CA SER A 142 -10.05 8.43 15.48
C SER A 142 -9.06 8.87 14.40
N PHE A 143 -8.57 10.10 14.47
CA PHE A 143 -7.54 10.66 13.59
C PHE A 143 -6.19 10.67 14.30
N LEU A 144 -5.11 10.87 13.57
CA LEU A 144 -3.76 10.87 14.10
C LEU A 144 -3.09 12.19 13.77
N MET A 145 -2.56 12.89 14.76
CA MET A 145 -1.60 13.95 14.52
C MET A 145 -0.27 13.32 14.10
N TRP A 146 0.33 13.82 13.02
CA TRP A 146 1.65 13.35 12.57
C TRP A 146 2.70 13.49 13.67
N ASN A 147 2.62 14.58 14.45
CA ASN A 147 3.30 14.79 15.73
C ASN A 147 2.39 15.52 16.72
N THR A 148 2.59 15.29 18.02
CA THR A 148 1.87 15.98 19.10
C THR A 148 2.34 17.42 19.31
N THR A 149 3.50 17.77 18.76
CA THR A 149 4.02 19.13 18.68
C THR A 149 4.13 19.55 17.21
N ASN A 150 4.03 20.85 16.93
CA ASN A 150 4.00 21.36 15.55
C ASN A 150 5.42 21.42 14.95
N THR A 151 6.03 20.25 14.76
CA THR A 151 7.39 20.09 14.27
C THR A 151 7.47 18.97 13.24
N ASN A 152 8.26 19.22 12.20
CA ASN A 152 8.64 18.22 11.20
C ASN A 152 10.16 18.00 11.18
N GLN A 153 10.85 18.24 12.31
CA GLN A 153 12.30 18.10 12.42
C GLN A 153 12.71 16.67 12.80
N GLY A 154 13.92 16.31 12.41
CA GLY A 154 14.68 15.24 13.05
C GLY A 154 15.30 15.69 14.38
N THR A 155 16.00 14.75 15.01
CA THR A 155 16.79 14.93 16.22
C THR A 155 18.28 14.71 15.94
N ALA A 156 19.13 14.93 16.94
CA ALA A 156 20.57 14.67 16.82
C ALA A 156 20.87 13.21 16.49
N ASP A 157 20.11 12.29 17.09
CA ASP A 157 20.30 10.84 16.97
C ASP A 157 19.59 10.26 15.74
N GLN A 158 18.46 10.86 15.35
CA GLN A 158 17.69 10.45 14.18
C GLN A 158 17.31 11.68 13.37
N LYS A 159 18.09 12.00 12.34
CA LYS A 159 17.97 13.25 11.58
C LYS A 159 16.80 13.26 10.60
N CYS A 160 16.25 12.09 10.26
CA CYS A 160 15.10 11.99 9.38
C CYS A 160 13.81 12.25 10.18
N PRO A 161 12.92 13.16 9.76
CA PRO A 161 11.70 13.47 10.51
C PRO A 161 10.76 12.29 10.68
N TYR A 162 10.53 11.53 9.61
CA TYR A 162 9.50 10.48 9.59
C TYR A 162 9.74 9.37 10.64
N PRO A 163 10.95 8.82 10.81
CA PRO A 163 11.21 7.87 11.89
C PRO A 163 10.93 8.40 13.31
N ASN A 164 10.99 9.72 13.54
CA ASN A 164 10.66 10.32 14.83
C ASN A 164 9.15 10.61 15.02
N SER A 165 8.33 10.38 14.00
CA SER A 165 6.93 10.82 14.00
C SER A 165 6.01 9.91 14.81
N ASN A 166 4.90 10.47 15.32
CA ASN A 166 3.80 9.67 15.85
C ASN A 166 3.17 8.78 14.77
N LEU A 167 3.23 9.19 13.50
CA LEU A 167 2.80 8.36 12.38
C LEU A 167 3.59 7.05 12.32
N LYS A 168 4.93 7.13 12.38
CA LYS A 168 5.80 5.94 12.41
C LYS A 168 5.55 5.09 13.66
N ALA A 169 5.39 5.72 14.82
CA ALA A 169 5.08 5.00 16.06
C ALA A 169 3.75 4.23 15.96
N TRP A 170 2.72 4.84 15.35
CA TRP A 170 1.45 4.17 15.09
C TRP A 170 1.59 3.00 14.11
N GLU A 171 2.38 3.13 13.05
CA GLU A 171 2.60 2.03 12.09
C GLU A 171 3.25 0.82 12.75
N THR A 172 4.20 1.04 13.67
CA THR A 172 4.80 -0.04 14.48
C THR A 172 3.75 -0.72 15.35
N ALA A 173 2.84 0.05 15.98
CA ALA A 173 1.73 -0.52 16.75
C ALA A 173 0.69 -1.24 15.87
N PHE A 174 0.48 -0.76 14.65
CA PHE A 174 -0.42 -1.37 13.67
C PHE A 174 0.14 -2.68 13.11
N GLU A 175 1.46 -2.78 12.90
CA GLU A 175 2.11 -4.03 12.52
C GLU A 175 1.80 -5.16 13.50
N ALA A 176 1.81 -4.87 14.81
CA ALA A 176 1.43 -5.83 15.86
C ALA A 176 -0.05 -6.25 15.82
N CYS A 177 -0.89 -5.54 15.07
CA CYS A 177 -2.28 -5.94 14.82
C CYS A 177 -2.42 -6.91 13.65
N LEU A 178 -1.38 -7.09 12.83
CA LEU A 178 -1.39 -8.01 11.68
C LEU A 178 -1.06 -9.44 12.13
N PRO A 179 -1.60 -10.47 11.45
CA PRO A 179 -1.35 -11.85 11.82
C PRO A 179 0.09 -12.26 11.48
N GLU A 180 0.70 -13.08 12.33
CA GLU A 180 2.05 -13.62 12.11
C GLU A 180 2.20 -14.34 10.77
N SER A 181 1.12 -15.00 10.32
CA SER A 181 1.07 -15.68 9.02
C SER A 181 1.35 -14.76 7.83
N LEU A 182 1.08 -13.46 7.96
CA LEU A 182 1.45 -12.41 7.01
C LEU A 182 2.78 -11.74 7.36
N THR A 183 2.97 -11.31 8.62
CA THR A 183 4.12 -10.46 8.99
C THR A 183 5.49 -11.15 8.83
N LYS A 184 5.52 -12.49 8.82
CA LYS A 184 6.73 -13.28 8.49
C LYS A 184 7.22 -13.09 7.04
N TYR A 185 6.35 -12.68 6.13
CA TYR A 185 6.65 -12.44 4.71
C TYR A 185 6.73 -10.95 4.34
N LEU A 186 6.53 -10.06 5.31
CA LEU A 186 6.69 -8.64 5.08
C LEU A 186 8.18 -8.28 5.11
N LEU A 187 8.61 -7.52 4.10
CA LEU A 187 9.98 -7.02 4.03
C LEU A 187 10.12 -5.75 4.86
N THR A 188 11.22 -5.62 5.59
CA THR A 188 11.64 -4.31 6.10
C THR A 188 11.95 -3.41 4.92
N GLN A 189 11.29 -2.26 4.86
CA GLN A 189 11.52 -1.31 3.80
C GLN A 189 12.70 -0.41 4.13
N ARG A 190 13.69 -0.40 3.23
CA ARG A 190 14.87 0.45 3.29
C ARG A 190 14.73 1.53 2.22
N VAL A 191 14.78 2.78 2.62
CA VAL A 191 14.50 3.94 1.78
C VAL A 191 15.52 5.04 1.99
N LEU A 192 15.60 5.93 1.00
CA LEU A 192 16.37 7.16 1.10
C LEU A 192 15.50 8.29 1.63
N LEU A 193 15.66 8.64 2.90
CA LEU A 193 14.84 9.67 3.55
C LEU A 193 15.55 11.01 3.60
N GLU A 194 14.74 12.07 3.55
CA GLU A 194 15.18 13.44 3.77
C GLU A 194 15.58 13.67 5.24
N GLU A 195 16.77 14.25 5.43
CA GLU A 195 17.25 14.70 6.73
C GLU A 195 16.87 16.17 6.94
N ARG A 196 16.35 16.46 8.13
CA ARG A 196 16.00 17.82 8.52
C ARG A 196 16.35 18.04 9.98
N TYR A 197 17.64 18.29 10.19
CA TYR A 197 18.16 18.55 11.52
C TYR A 197 19.29 19.58 11.46
N SER A 198 19.31 20.47 12.44
CA SER A 198 20.39 21.41 12.70
C SER A 198 20.50 21.67 14.20
N ALA A 199 21.72 21.71 14.72
CA ALA A 199 21.98 22.11 16.09
C ALA A 199 21.67 23.61 16.34
N SER A 200 21.52 24.41 15.27
CA SER A 200 21.28 25.85 15.34
C SER A 200 19.79 26.23 15.35
N GLY A 201 18.87 25.26 15.31
CA GLY A 201 17.43 25.49 15.33
C GLY A 201 16.68 24.79 14.19
N ALA A 202 15.36 24.97 14.17
CA ALA A 202 14.49 24.32 13.20
C ALA A 202 14.76 24.81 11.76
N LEU A 203 14.71 23.87 10.82
CA LEU A 203 14.89 24.11 9.39
C LEU A 203 13.54 24.13 8.66
N ASN A 204 13.42 25.00 7.66
CA ASN A 204 12.24 25.02 6.78
C ASN A 204 12.36 24.04 5.60
N ASP A 205 13.58 23.65 5.26
CA ASP A 205 13.89 22.73 4.19
C ASP A 205 14.83 21.64 4.70
N SER A 206 14.65 20.44 4.17
CA SER A 206 15.60 19.36 4.37
C SER A 206 16.94 19.70 3.72
N ASN A 207 18.05 19.30 4.34
CA ASN A 207 19.40 19.74 3.94
C ASN A 207 20.34 18.58 3.58
N SER A 208 19.87 17.34 3.72
CA SER A 208 20.64 16.12 3.51
C SER A 208 19.67 14.95 3.31
N TRP A 209 20.22 13.75 3.11
CA TRP A 209 19.48 12.50 3.02
C TRP A 209 20.32 11.34 3.54
N SER A 210 19.65 10.33 4.07
CA SER A 210 20.31 9.09 4.47
C SER A 210 19.42 7.87 4.27
N TRP A 211 20.06 6.72 4.07
CA TRP A 211 19.39 5.43 3.99
C TRP A 211 18.89 5.02 5.36
N GLN A 212 17.59 4.74 5.45
CA GLN A 212 16.90 4.39 6.69
C GLN A 212 16.06 3.13 6.49
N ASP A 213 16.04 2.28 7.51
CA ASP A 213 15.05 1.21 7.60
C ASP A 213 13.79 1.79 8.26
N ILE A 214 12.68 1.79 7.52
CA ILE A 214 11.40 2.36 7.98
C ILE A 214 10.41 1.30 8.47
N GLY A 215 10.87 0.07 8.72
CA GLY A 215 10.02 -1.03 9.19
C GLY A 215 9.23 -1.72 8.07
N LYS A 216 8.35 -2.65 8.45
CA LYS A 216 7.57 -3.48 7.50
C LYS A 216 6.27 -2.81 7.06
N VAL A 217 5.66 -2.04 7.95
CA VAL A 217 4.49 -1.20 7.68
C VAL A 217 4.95 0.26 7.61
N PHE A 218 4.56 0.98 6.56
CA PHE A 218 4.99 2.36 6.34
C PHE A 218 3.96 3.20 5.60
N SER A 219 4.00 4.51 5.78
CA SER A 219 3.19 5.48 5.03
C SER A 219 3.93 5.91 3.78
N LEU A 220 3.17 6.19 2.72
CA LEU A 220 3.71 6.47 1.40
C LEU A 220 4.32 7.87 1.31
N SER A 221 5.24 8.08 0.37
CA SER A 221 5.76 9.41 0.01
C SER A 221 4.91 10.08 -1.05
N GLU A 222 5.12 11.38 -1.27
CA GLU A 222 4.52 12.06 -2.44
C GLU A 222 4.97 11.43 -3.76
N MET A 223 6.18 10.89 -3.84
CA MET A 223 6.68 10.23 -5.05
C MET A 223 5.90 8.94 -5.34
N GLU A 224 5.63 8.12 -4.33
CA GLU A 224 4.84 6.89 -4.49
C GLU A 224 3.39 7.16 -4.91
N VAL A 225 2.82 8.28 -4.50
CA VAL A 225 1.42 8.62 -4.75
C VAL A 225 1.24 9.45 -6.03
N TYR A 226 2.03 10.51 -6.19
CA TYR A 226 1.88 11.50 -7.25
C TYR A 226 2.91 11.36 -8.37
N GLY A 227 3.99 10.62 -8.13
CA GLY A 227 5.12 10.55 -9.06
C GLY A 227 6.00 11.80 -9.07
N CYS A 228 5.81 12.71 -8.11
CA CYS A 228 6.65 13.89 -7.93
C CYS A 228 6.51 14.47 -6.50
N PRO A 229 7.50 15.26 -6.03
CA PRO A 229 7.37 16.02 -4.79
C PRO A 229 6.56 17.31 -5.09
N VAL A 230 5.30 17.36 -4.66
CA VAL A 230 4.44 18.56 -4.88
C VAL A 230 4.73 19.61 -3.81
N TRP A 231 4.73 19.20 -2.54
CA TRP A 231 5.00 20.07 -1.39
C TRP A 231 6.31 19.78 -0.67
N GLY A 232 6.90 18.61 -0.90
CA GLY A 232 8.16 18.19 -0.31
C GLY A 232 9.35 19.08 -0.69
N THR A 233 10.42 18.97 0.10
CA THR A 233 11.71 19.60 -0.19
C THR A 233 12.24 19.05 -1.52
N LYS A 234 12.35 19.91 -2.53
CA LYS A 234 12.87 19.54 -3.86
C LYS A 234 14.27 18.94 -3.73
N GLY A 235 14.50 17.82 -4.41
CA GLY A 235 15.77 17.08 -4.37
C GLY A 235 15.89 16.09 -3.21
N TYR A 236 15.29 16.35 -2.06
CA TYR A 236 15.41 15.48 -0.88
C TYR A 236 14.17 14.59 -0.66
N SER A 237 12.95 15.11 -0.83
CA SER A 237 11.71 14.36 -0.54
C SER A 237 11.36 13.26 -1.56
N VAL A 238 12.10 13.17 -2.68
CA VAL A 238 11.95 12.08 -3.66
C VAL A 238 12.68 10.82 -3.20
N GLY A 239 13.88 11.00 -2.62
CA GLY A 239 14.76 9.89 -2.31
C GLY A 239 15.04 9.01 -3.52
N PHE A 240 14.69 7.73 -3.39
CA PHE A 240 14.80 6.71 -4.45
C PHE A 240 13.41 6.17 -4.87
N ASP A 241 12.35 6.79 -4.36
CA ASP A 241 10.99 6.28 -4.51
C ASP A 241 10.51 6.38 -5.97
N CYS A 242 9.50 5.58 -6.34
CA CYS A 242 8.86 5.61 -7.65
C CYS A 242 7.33 5.64 -7.49
N GLN A 243 6.62 6.19 -8.48
CA GLN A 243 5.15 6.19 -8.44
C GLN A 243 4.62 4.76 -8.46
N TRP A 244 3.66 4.46 -7.58
CA TRP A 244 2.96 3.19 -7.62
C TRP A 244 1.83 3.22 -8.64
N ASP A 245 1.75 2.14 -9.44
CA ASP A 245 0.81 2.02 -10.56
C ASP A 245 -0.65 2.23 -10.17
N LEU A 246 -1.02 1.86 -8.94
CA LEU A 246 -2.36 2.09 -8.40
C LEU A 246 -2.74 3.56 -8.38
N PHE A 247 -1.81 4.49 -8.17
CA PHE A 247 -2.10 5.92 -8.00
C PHE A 247 -1.96 6.76 -9.28
N ARG A 248 -1.93 6.10 -10.45
CA ARG A 248 -1.93 6.77 -11.76
C ARG A 248 -3.16 7.67 -11.96
N ASP A 249 -4.28 7.37 -11.30
CA ASP A 249 -5.46 8.24 -11.29
C ASP A 249 -5.87 8.69 -9.89
N THR A 250 -6.61 9.80 -9.85
CA THR A 250 -7.13 10.39 -8.61
C THR A 250 -8.18 9.51 -7.93
N ALA A 251 -8.90 8.68 -8.68
CA ALA A 251 -9.96 7.86 -8.13
C ALA A 251 -9.41 6.82 -7.14
N HIS A 252 -8.23 6.25 -7.40
CA HIS A 252 -7.56 5.31 -6.50
C HIS A 252 -6.87 5.99 -5.29
N ARG A 253 -6.56 7.28 -5.38
CA ARG A 253 -6.08 8.07 -4.22
C ARG A 253 -7.18 8.25 -3.18
N ILE A 254 -8.43 8.41 -3.63
CA ILE A 254 -9.63 8.47 -2.78
C ILE A 254 -10.12 7.06 -2.43
N ASN A 255 -10.07 6.15 -3.40
CA ASN A 255 -10.62 4.79 -3.35
C ASN A 255 -12.04 4.71 -2.75
N GLY A 256 -12.92 5.61 -3.19
CA GLY A 256 -14.30 5.71 -2.71
C GLY A 256 -14.48 6.26 -1.28
N ASN A 257 -13.40 6.46 -0.52
CA ASN A 257 -13.44 7.01 0.83
C ASN A 257 -12.79 8.40 0.89
N ARG A 258 -13.64 9.43 1.03
CA ARG A 258 -13.21 10.83 1.10
C ARG A 258 -12.66 11.17 2.50
N CYS A 259 -11.45 10.70 2.79
CA CYS A 259 -10.76 10.96 4.04
C CYS A 259 -9.34 11.45 3.78
N TYR A 260 -8.91 12.46 4.54
CA TYR A 260 -7.54 12.95 4.51
C TYR A 260 -6.58 11.89 5.03
N TRP A 261 -5.43 11.71 4.39
CA TRP A 261 -4.41 10.79 4.90
C TRP A 261 -2.96 11.25 4.75
N TRP A 262 -2.17 11.00 5.81
CA TRP A 262 -0.79 11.46 5.90
C TRP A 262 0.15 10.75 4.94
N LEU A 263 1.15 11.48 4.47
CA LEU A 263 2.33 10.95 3.80
C LEU A 263 3.53 11.01 4.75
N ARG A 264 4.59 10.24 4.44
CA ARG A 264 5.86 10.34 5.18
C ARG A 264 6.67 11.59 4.83
N SER A 265 6.39 12.23 3.68
CA SER A 265 7.08 13.42 3.20
C SER A 265 6.74 14.65 4.05
N VAL A 266 7.74 15.48 4.35
CA VAL A 266 7.55 16.76 5.06
C VAL A 266 7.61 17.94 4.10
N MET A 267 6.89 19.02 4.42
CA MET A 267 6.77 20.18 3.53
C MET A 267 8.12 20.94 3.43
N GLY A 268 8.53 21.29 2.22
CA GLY A 268 9.57 22.30 1.98
C GLY A 268 9.06 23.72 2.30
N GLY A 269 9.92 24.59 2.78
CA GLY A 269 9.57 25.96 3.19
C GLY A 269 8.79 26.09 4.51
N SER A 270 8.60 25.01 5.28
CA SER A 270 7.96 25.05 6.61
C SER A 270 8.63 24.11 7.60
N SER A 271 8.88 24.56 8.82
CA SER A 271 9.43 23.76 9.92
C SER A 271 8.39 22.92 10.68
N SER A 272 7.12 22.97 10.28
CA SER A 272 6.01 22.39 11.03
C SER A 272 4.95 21.68 10.19
N ASN A 273 4.92 21.91 8.86
CA ASN A 273 3.94 21.29 7.99
C ASN A 273 4.40 19.95 7.43
N VAL A 274 3.45 19.04 7.22
CA VAL A 274 3.66 17.70 6.68
C VAL A 274 2.72 17.46 5.50
N CYS A 275 3.17 16.70 4.51
CA CYS A 275 2.39 16.41 3.31
C CYS A 275 1.29 15.38 3.60
N TYR A 276 0.14 15.54 2.95
CA TYR A 276 -0.98 14.62 3.03
C TYR A 276 -1.77 14.63 1.72
N VAL A 277 -2.63 13.64 1.56
CA VAL A 277 -3.57 13.54 0.44
C VAL A 277 -4.92 14.07 0.90
N THR A 278 -5.52 14.97 0.11
CA THR A 278 -6.83 15.52 0.43
C THR A 278 -7.94 14.47 0.29
N ASN A 279 -9.11 14.76 0.85
CA ASN A 279 -10.33 14.00 0.57
C ASN A 279 -10.83 14.14 -0.89
N HIS A 280 -10.18 14.98 -1.70
CA HIS A 280 -10.37 15.12 -3.15
C HIS A 280 -9.25 14.45 -3.97
N GLY A 281 -8.23 13.88 -3.32
CA GLY A 281 -7.13 13.15 -3.94
C GLY A 281 -6.00 14.03 -4.51
N ASP A 282 -6.01 15.34 -4.23
CA ASP A 282 -4.90 16.26 -4.52
C ASP A 282 -3.87 16.31 -3.38
N ALA A 283 -2.67 16.81 -3.70
CA ALA A 283 -1.58 16.95 -2.75
C ALA A 283 -1.73 18.23 -1.94
N ASN A 284 -1.53 18.15 -0.62
CA ASN A 284 -1.61 19.31 0.26
C ASN A 284 -0.65 19.14 1.46
N CYS A 285 -0.51 20.18 2.29
CA CYS A 285 0.32 20.17 3.48
C CYS A 285 -0.39 20.84 4.66
N ARG A 286 -0.16 20.36 5.88
CA ARG A 286 -0.78 20.93 7.08
C ARG A 286 0.13 20.79 8.29
N ASP A 287 -0.11 21.59 9.32
CA ASP A 287 0.50 21.47 10.64
C ASP A 287 0.59 20.00 11.08
N ALA A 288 1.76 19.57 11.59
CA ALA A 288 1.97 18.21 12.08
C ALA A 288 0.99 17.81 13.20
N THR A 289 0.43 18.81 13.89
CA THR A 289 -0.58 18.67 14.95
C THR A 289 -2.03 18.62 14.44
N ASN A 290 -2.25 18.61 13.12
CA ASN A 290 -3.60 18.58 12.59
C ASN A 290 -4.32 17.29 12.99
N GLY A 291 -5.45 17.44 13.70
CA GLY A 291 -6.20 16.32 14.25
C GLY A 291 -7.27 15.72 13.33
N TRP A 292 -7.27 15.99 12.02
CA TRP A 292 -8.33 15.56 11.08
C TRP A 292 -7.81 14.69 9.94
N ILE A 293 -6.62 14.10 10.10
CA ILE A 293 -5.95 13.28 9.08
C ILE A 293 -5.69 11.88 9.64
N ARG A 294 -5.89 10.84 8.83
CA ARG A 294 -5.69 9.44 9.22
C ARG A 294 -4.45 8.83 8.57
N PRO A 295 -3.86 7.78 9.15
CA PRO A 295 -2.84 7.01 8.46
C PRO A 295 -3.46 6.13 7.37
N ARG A 296 -2.72 5.90 6.29
CA ARG A 296 -3.05 4.91 5.24
C ARG A 296 -1.78 4.12 4.90
N PRO A 297 -1.46 3.07 5.67
CA PRO A 297 -0.19 2.39 5.53
C PRO A 297 -0.17 1.45 4.32
N GLY A 298 1.03 1.18 3.83
CA GLY A 298 1.37 0.08 2.95
C GLY A 298 2.43 -0.84 3.54
N PHE A 299 2.72 -1.91 2.82
CA PHE A 299 3.79 -2.87 3.13
C PHE A 299 4.26 -3.56 1.85
N LEU A 300 5.40 -4.25 1.91
CA LEU A 300 5.92 -5.08 0.83
C LEU A 300 5.88 -6.56 1.23
N VAL A 301 5.37 -7.42 0.35
CA VAL A 301 5.45 -8.88 0.48
C VAL A 301 6.55 -9.39 -0.44
N GLY A 302 7.48 -10.19 0.06
CA GLY A 302 8.57 -10.80 -0.71
C GLY A 302 8.99 -12.13 -0.13
#